data_AF-A0A1B6JQM1-F1
#
_entry.id   AF-A0A1B6JQM1-F1
#
_cell.length_a   1.000
_cell.length_b   1.000
_cell.length_c   1.000
_cell.angle_alpha   90.00
_cell.angle_beta   90.00
_cell.angle_gamma   90.00
#
_symmetry.space_group_name_H-M   'P 1'
#
loop_
_entity.id
_entity.type
_entity.pdbx_description
1 polymer ?
#
loop_
_entity_poly.entity_id
_entity_poly.type
_entity_poly.pdbx_seq_one_letter_code
_entity_poly.pdbx_strand_id
1 'polypeptide(L)'
;MGIPFETVTLTSFGRNKQLYFNILEEARQIALTENEGKTVMYIAMGAEWRPFGHPRKRRPLNSVVLDEGITERVVTDIREFISNPSWYTERGIPYRRGYLLHGPPGCGKSSFITALAGELEFGICVLNLSERGLSDDRLNHLLSVAPQNTIILLEDIDAAFVSRQESKQVSAAYEGLNRVTFSG
;
A
#
# COMPACT_ATOMS: atom_id res chain seq x y z
N MET A 1 -3.98 -8.73 23.20
CA MET A 1 -4.35 -10.16 23.22
C MET A 1 -4.17 -10.70 21.82
N GLY A 2 -3.35 -11.73 21.63
CA GLY A 2 -3.15 -12.35 20.31
C GLY A 2 -4.34 -13.23 19.93
N ILE A 3 -4.66 -13.28 18.65
CA ILE A 3 -5.65 -14.23 18.12
C ILE A 3 -5.04 -15.64 18.26
N PRO A 4 -5.74 -16.62 18.85
CA PRO A 4 -5.22 -17.97 19.00
C PRO A 4 -4.97 -18.61 17.64
N PHE A 5 -3.99 -19.50 17.56
CA PHE A 5 -3.75 -20.28 16.35
C PHE A 5 -4.93 -21.21 16.09
N GLU A 6 -5.47 -21.17 14.87
CA GLU A 6 -6.58 -22.01 14.45
C GLU A 6 -6.15 -22.95 13.32
N THR A 7 -6.69 -24.16 13.31
CA THR A 7 -6.44 -25.16 12.27
C THR A 7 -7.76 -25.68 11.74
N VAL A 8 -7.93 -25.61 10.41
CA VAL A 8 -9.10 -26.16 9.71
C VAL A 8 -8.66 -27.41 8.95
N THR A 9 -9.28 -28.55 9.23
CA THR A 9 -9.00 -29.84 8.56
C THR A 9 -10.20 -30.29 7.75
N LEU A 10 -10.03 -30.44 6.43
CA LEU A 10 -11.06 -30.96 5.53
C LEU A 10 -10.84 -32.47 5.31
N THR A 11 -11.85 -33.28 5.61
CA THR A 11 -11.81 -34.75 5.42
C THR A 11 -12.99 -35.19 4.57
N SER A 12 -12.74 -36.03 3.56
CA SER A 12 -13.75 -36.58 2.65
C SER A 12 -13.49 -38.07 2.39
N PHE A 13 -14.56 -38.84 2.18
CA PHE A 13 -14.46 -40.23 1.72
C PHE A 13 -14.19 -40.28 0.22
N GLY A 14 -13.15 -41.03 -0.17
CA GLY A 14 -12.82 -41.29 -1.58
C GLY A 14 -11.38 -40.95 -1.95
N ARG A 15 -11.02 -41.15 -3.22
CA ARG A 15 -9.68 -40.86 -3.76
C ARG A 15 -9.64 -39.62 -4.66
N ASN A 16 -10.77 -38.92 -4.80
CA ASN A 16 -10.89 -37.81 -5.73
C ASN A 16 -10.29 -36.53 -5.12
N LYS A 17 -9.02 -36.27 -5.42
CA LYS A 17 -8.32 -35.02 -5.00
C LYS A 17 -8.90 -33.77 -5.68
N GLN A 18 -9.59 -33.92 -6.82
CA GLN A 18 -10.18 -32.79 -7.55
C GLN A 18 -11.19 -32.02 -6.71
N LEU A 19 -11.87 -32.70 -5.78
CA LEU A 19 -12.82 -32.07 -4.87
C LEU A 19 -12.18 -30.92 -4.08
N TYR A 20 -10.97 -31.12 -3.54
CA TYR A 20 -10.28 -30.09 -2.75
C TYR A 20 -9.82 -28.92 -3.63
N PHE A 21 -9.35 -29.19 -4.84
CA PHE A 21 -9.00 -28.13 -5.79
C PHE A 21 -10.22 -27.30 -6.18
N ASN A 22 -11.37 -27.93 -6.41
CA ASN A 22 -12.60 -27.23 -6.73
C ASN A 22 -13.08 -26.36 -5.56
N ILE A 23 -13.04 -26.87 -4.32
CA ILE A 23 -13.40 -26.09 -3.12
C ILE A 23 -12.47 -24.88 -2.97
N LEU A 24 -11.16 -25.08 -3.15
CA LEU A 24 -10.18 -24.00 -3.05
C LEU A 24 -10.41 -22.94 -4.13
N GLU A 25 -10.70 -23.37 -5.36
CA GLU A 25 -10.96 -22.49 -6.48
C GLU A 25 -12.28 -21.72 -6.32
N GLU A 26 -13.31 -22.38 -5.82
CA GLU A 26 -14.59 -21.74 -5.48
C GLU A 26 -14.41 -20.70 -4.37
N ALA A 27 -13.69 -21.05 -3.30
CA ALA A 27 -13.36 -20.11 -2.23
C ALA A 27 -12.55 -18.91 -2.74
N ARG A 28 -11.57 -19.16 -3.63
CA ARG A 28 -10.80 -18.11 -4.31
C ARG A 28 -11.72 -17.19 -5.12
N GLN A 29 -12.66 -17.76 -5.89
CA GLN A 29 -13.58 -16.99 -6.73
C GLN A 29 -14.59 -16.19 -5.89
N ILE A 30 -15.09 -16.76 -4.80
CA ILE A 30 -15.95 -16.04 -3.83
C ILE A 30 -15.18 -14.87 -3.21
N ALA A 31 -13.93 -15.10 -2.77
CA ALA A 31 -13.10 -14.03 -2.21
C ALA A 31 -12.76 -12.93 -3.23
N LEU A 32 -12.58 -13.29 -4.51
CA LEU A 32 -12.37 -12.32 -5.58
C LEU A 32 -13.62 -11.51 -5.89
N THR A 33 -14.78 -12.17 -6.03
CA THR A 33 -16.06 -11.50 -6.31
C THR A 33 -16.51 -10.61 -5.15
N GLU A 34 -16.19 -10.96 -3.90
CA GLU A 34 -16.46 -10.11 -2.75
C GLU A 34 -15.70 -8.77 -2.82
N ASN A 35 -14.49 -8.78 -3.40
CA ASN A 35 -13.61 -7.62 -3.54
C ASN A 35 -13.66 -6.98 -4.93
N GLU A 36 -14.40 -7.58 -5.88
CA GLU A 36 -14.55 -7.06 -7.23
C GLU A 36 -15.20 -5.68 -7.18
N GLY A 37 -14.59 -4.71 -7.87
CA GLY A 37 -15.07 -3.33 -7.82
C GLY A 37 -14.83 -2.60 -6.50
N LYS A 38 -14.04 -3.16 -5.57
CA LYS A 38 -13.71 -2.53 -4.29
C LYS A 38 -12.20 -2.28 -4.12
N THR A 39 -11.86 -1.30 -3.31
CA THR A 39 -10.49 -0.96 -2.91
C THR A 39 -10.30 -1.35 -1.46
N VAL A 40 -9.37 -2.28 -1.21
CA VAL A 40 -9.01 -2.73 0.13
C VAL A 40 -7.98 -1.77 0.72
N MET A 41 -8.21 -1.32 1.94
CA MET A 41 -7.28 -0.46 2.68
C MET A 41 -6.49 -1.32 3.66
N TYR A 42 -5.19 -1.07 3.79
CA TYR A 42 -4.30 -1.69 4.76
C TYR A 42 -3.65 -0.62 5.61
N ILE A 43 -3.46 -0.92 6.89
CA ILE A 43 -2.69 -0.11 7.83
C ILE A 43 -1.55 -0.95 8.41
N ALA A 44 -0.46 -0.30 8.79
CA ALA A 44 0.61 -0.93 9.53
C ALA A 44 0.18 -1.15 11.00
N MET A 45 0.19 -2.41 11.46
CA MET A 45 0.00 -2.75 12.87
C MET A 45 1.24 -3.48 13.36
N GLY A 46 2.10 -2.77 14.09
CA GLY A 46 3.44 -3.28 14.40
C GLY A 46 4.25 -3.46 13.12
N ALA A 47 4.74 -4.68 12.88
CA ALA A 47 5.56 -5.04 11.72
C ALA A 47 4.75 -5.59 10.52
N GLU A 48 3.42 -5.66 10.61
CA GLU A 48 2.59 -6.32 9.60
C GLU A 48 1.54 -5.37 9.00
N TRP A 49 1.16 -5.66 7.75
CA TRP A 49 0.00 -5.05 7.11
C TRP A 49 -1.28 -5.78 7.51
N ARG A 50 -2.27 -5.03 7.98
CA ARG A 50 -3.59 -5.56 8.31
C ARG A 50 -4.67 -4.82 7.53
N PRO A 51 -5.66 -5.52 6.95
CA PRO A 51 -6.83 -4.88 6.36
C PRO A 51 -7.50 -3.95 7.38
N PHE A 52 -7.90 -2.78 6.94
CA PHE A 52 -8.53 -1.77 7.79
C PHE A 52 -9.92 -1.41 7.29
N GLY A 53 -10.92 -1.68 8.14
CA GLY A 53 -12.32 -1.47 7.81
C GLY A 53 -12.81 -2.39 6.69
N HIS A 54 -13.98 -2.05 6.15
CA HIS A 54 -14.56 -2.79 5.02
C HIS A 54 -13.97 -2.28 3.69
N PRO A 55 -13.82 -3.16 2.68
CA PRO A 55 -13.43 -2.75 1.33
C PRO A 55 -14.35 -1.64 0.81
N ARG A 56 -13.75 -0.55 0.33
CA ARG A 56 -14.48 0.64 -0.11
C ARG A 56 -14.89 0.50 -1.55
N LYS A 57 -16.06 1.03 -1.93
CA LYS A 57 -16.44 1.11 -3.35
C LYS A 57 -15.38 1.90 -4.11
N ARG A 58 -15.01 1.43 -5.31
CA ARG A 58 -14.10 2.17 -6.19
C ARG A 58 -14.64 3.57 -6.43
N ARG A 59 -13.77 4.56 -6.24
CA ARG A 59 -14.06 5.94 -6.58
C ARG A 59 -13.69 6.14 -8.06
N PRO A 60 -14.64 6.52 -8.93
CA PRO A 60 -14.33 6.81 -10.34
C PRO A 60 -13.27 7.90 -10.47
N LEU A 61 -12.29 7.76 -11.38
CA LEU A 61 -11.25 8.76 -11.62
C LEU A 61 -11.82 10.14 -11.97
N ASN A 62 -12.87 10.17 -12.79
CA ASN A 62 -13.57 11.41 -13.18
C ASN A 62 -14.29 12.13 -12.03
N SER A 63 -14.43 11.51 -10.85
CA SER A 63 -14.99 12.15 -9.65
C SER A 63 -13.97 13.04 -8.91
N VAL A 64 -12.71 13.04 -9.36
CA VAL A 64 -11.65 13.91 -8.84
C VAL A 64 -11.24 14.86 -9.95
N VAL A 65 -11.53 16.15 -9.76
CA VAL A 65 -11.20 17.19 -10.74
C VAL A 65 -9.86 17.80 -10.33
N LEU A 66 -8.84 17.59 -11.16
CA LEU A 66 -7.52 18.21 -11.08
C LEU A 66 -7.32 19.12 -12.29
N ASP A 67 -6.23 19.88 -12.31
CA ASP A 67 -5.87 20.68 -13.48
C ASP A 67 -5.71 19.79 -14.73
N GLU A 68 -5.96 20.39 -15.88
CA GLU A 68 -6.00 19.70 -17.17
C GLU A 68 -4.69 18.95 -17.45
N GLY A 69 -4.81 17.68 -17.87
CA GLY A 69 -3.69 16.83 -18.26
C GLY A 69 -2.95 16.16 -17.09
N ILE A 70 -3.19 16.54 -15.83
CA ILE A 70 -2.52 15.92 -14.67
C ILE A 70 -2.94 14.45 -14.54
N THR A 71 -4.25 14.18 -14.57
CA THR A 71 -4.79 12.84 -14.42
C THR A 71 -4.29 11.92 -15.54
N GLU A 72 -4.39 12.36 -16.78
CA GLU A 72 -4.00 11.60 -17.97
C GLU A 72 -2.51 11.27 -17.95
N ARG A 73 -1.68 12.24 -17.58
CA ARG A 73 -0.22 12.06 -17.48
C ARG A 73 0.15 11.00 -16.44
N VAL A 74 -0.42 11.07 -15.24
CA VAL A 74 -0.11 10.13 -14.15
C VAL A 74 -0.62 8.73 -14.48
N VAL A 75 -1.85 8.60 -15.00
CA VAL A 75 -2.43 7.30 -15.34
C VAL A 75 -1.66 6.63 -16.47
N THR A 76 -1.26 7.39 -17.50
CA THR A 76 -0.44 6.88 -18.61
C THR A 76 0.90 6.36 -18.11
N ASP A 77 1.60 7.14 -17.28
CA ASP A 77 2.90 6.76 -16.70
C ASP A 77 2.82 5.47 -15.88
N ILE A 78 1.78 5.31 -15.06
CA ILE A 78 1.58 4.11 -14.25
C ILE A 78 1.28 2.90 -15.12
N ARG A 79 0.44 3.04 -16.14
CA ARG A 79 0.12 1.93 -17.06
C ARG A 79 1.36 1.47 -17.81
N GLU A 80 2.20 2.41 -18.25
CA GLU A 80 3.49 2.11 -18.89
C GLU A 80 4.47 1.44 -17.93
N PHE A 81 4.53 1.88 -16.68
CA PHE A 81 5.34 1.23 -15.65
C PHE A 81 4.92 -0.23 -15.45
N ILE A 82 3.61 -0.47 -15.25
CA ILE A 82 3.05 -1.80 -15.00
C ILE A 82 3.25 -2.74 -16.21
N SER A 83 3.16 -2.23 -17.44
CA SER A 83 3.26 -3.06 -18.64
C SER A 83 4.69 -3.44 -19.04
N ASN A 84 5.72 -2.78 -18.48
CA ASN A 84 7.11 -2.94 -18.92
C ASN A 84 8.10 -3.42 -17.82
N PRO A 85 7.82 -4.50 -17.06
CA PRO A 85 8.74 -4.99 -16.02
C PRO A 85 10.07 -5.53 -16.58
N SER A 86 10.07 -6.08 -17.80
CA SER A 86 11.28 -6.63 -18.45
C SER A 86 12.32 -5.55 -18.71
N TRP A 87 11.89 -4.35 -19.12
CA TRP A 87 12.78 -3.24 -19.43
C TRP A 87 13.68 -2.86 -18.24
N TYR A 88 13.12 -2.87 -17.03
CA TYR A 88 13.85 -2.62 -15.78
C TYR A 88 14.78 -3.76 -15.43
N THR A 89 14.28 -4.99 -15.52
CA THR A 89 15.03 -6.22 -15.17
C THR A 89 16.26 -6.41 -16.06
N GLU A 90 16.11 -6.24 -17.38
CA GLU A 90 17.20 -6.35 -18.36
C GLU A 90 18.33 -5.34 -18.14
N ARG A 91 18.00 -4.20 -17.51
CA ARG A 91 18.95 -3.12 -17.23
C ARG A 91 19.49 -3.16 -15.80
N GLY A 92 19.05 -4.11 -14.98
CA GLY A 92 19.41 -4.18 -13.56
C GLY A 92 18.89 -3.00 -12.73
N ILE A 93 17.85 -2.31 -13.20
CA ILE A 93 17.25 -1.17 -12.50
C ILE A 93 16.18 -1.73 -11.54
N PRO A 94 16.17 -1.34 -10.26
CA PRO A 94 15.10 -1.75 -9.34
C PRO A 94 13.72 -1.36 -9.90
N TYR A 95 12.82 -2.34 -10.01
CA TYR A 95 11.46 -2.14 -10.51
C TYR A 95 10.60 -1.43 -9.47
N ARG A 96 10.77 -0.11 -9.35
CA ARG A 96 10.08 0.76 -8.38
C ARG A 96 9.74 2.09 -9.05
N ARG A 97 8.55 2.63 -8.77
CA ARG A 97 8.09 3.92 -9.27
C ARG A 97 7.52 4.74 -8.11
N GLY A 98 8.04 5.94 -7.90
CA GLY A 98 7.61 6.86 -6.84
C GLY A 98 6.95 8.10 -7.42
N TYR A 99 5.88 8.56 -6.77
CA TYR A 99 5.16 9.78 -7.13
C TYR A 99 5.09 10.72 -5.93
N LEU A 100 5.33 12.02 -6.17
CA LEU A 100 5.14 13.05 -5.16
C LEU A 100 3.99 13.96 -5.59
N LEU A 101 2.89 13.89 -4.84
CA LEU A 101 1.76 14.80 -4.98
C LEU A 101 1.89 15.89 -3.91
N HIS A 102 2.11 17.13 -4.32
CA HIS A 102 2.25 18.27 -3.41
C HIS A 102 1.24 19.36 -3.74
N GLY A 103 0.95 20.21 -2.75
CA GLY A 103 0.00 21.31 -2.87
C GLY A 103 -0.76 21.53 -1.55
N PRO A 104 -1.57 22.59 -1.46
CA PRO A 104 -2.32 22.92 -0.25
C PRO A 104 -3.17 21.75 0.29
N PRO A 105 -3.45 21.71 1.60
CA PRO A 105 -4.41 20.77 2.16
C PRO A 105 -5.78 20.96 1.49
N GLY A 106 -6.52 19.88 1.26
CA GLY A 106 -7.84 19.93 0.62
C GLY A 106 -7.86 19.90 -0.91
N CYS A 107 -6.72 19.96 -1.61
CA CYS A 107 -6.66 19.89 -3.08
C CYS A 107 -6.87 18.49 -3.70
N GLY A 108 -7.51 17.56 -2.99
CA GLY A 108 -7.88 16.26 -3.56
C GLY A 108 -6.76 15.23 -3.75
N LYS A 109 -5.54 15.44 -3.22
CA LYS A 109 -4.40 14.50 -3.35
C LYS A 109 -4.73 13.06 -2.92
N SER A 110 -5.14 12.84 -1.66
CA SER A 110 -5.50 11.50 -1.17
C SER A 110 -6.76 10.95 -1.87
N SER A 111 -7.66 11.84 -2.31
CA SER A 111 -8.83 11.47 -3.10
C SER A 111 -8.45 10.92 -4.48
N PHE A 112 -7.49 11.57 -5.14
CA PHE A 112 -6.94 11.15 -6.42
C PHE A 112 -6.26 9.78 -6.30
N ILE A 113 -5.43 9.59 -5.28
CA ILE A 113 -4.77 8.30 -5.01
C ILE A 113 -5.80 7.19 -4.79
N THR A 114 -6.89 7.47 -4.07
CA THR A 114 -7.98 6.50 -3.85
C THR A 114 -8.67 6.12 -5.15
N ALA A 115 -8.94 7.10 -6.02
CA ALA A 115 -9.57 6.85 -7.31
C ALA A 115 -8.63 6.10 -8.27
N LEU A 116 -7.35 6.45 -8.27
CA LEU A 116 -6.30 5.80 -9.05
C LEU A 116 -6.09 4.33 -8.65
N ALA A 117 -6.05 4.03 -7.35
CA ALA A 117 -5.98 2.65 -6.88
C ALA A 117 -7.21 1.84 -7.33
N GLY A 118 -8.39 2.47 -7.30
CA GLY A 118 -9.62 1.85 -7.80
C GLY A 118 -9.58 1.53 -9.31
N GLU A 119 -9.06 2.45 -10.12
CA GLU A 119 -8.89 2.24 -11.57
C GLU A 119 -7.91 1.08 -11.88
N LEU A 120 -6.84 0.97 -11.10
CA LEU A 120 -5.81 -0.05 -11.27
C LEU A 120 -6.16 -1.39 -10.61
N GLU A 121 -7.30 -1.47 -9.92
CA GLU A 121 -7.72 -2.61 -9.11
C GLU A 121 -6.75 -2.96 -7.97
N PHE A 122 -6.05 -1.94 -7.45
CA PHE A 122 -5.06 -2.11 -6.39
C PHE A 122 -5.65 -1.79 -5.02
N GLY A 123 -5.13 -2.46 -3.99
CA GLY A 123 -5.30 -2.04 -2.60
C GLY A 123 -4.43 -0.82 -2.26
N ILE A 124 -4.66 -0.23 -1.09
CA ILE A 124 -3.85 0.90 -0.60
C ILE A 124 -3.28 0.58 0.77
N CYS A 125 -1.97 0.64 0.88
CA CYS A 125 -1.20 0.51 2.12
C CYS A 125 -0.88 1.90 2.65
N VAL A 126 -1.60 2.34 3.69
CA VAL A 126 -1.42 3.67 4.26
C VAL A 126 -0.38 3.62 5.37
N LEU A 127 0.65 4.46 5.26
CA LEU A 127 1.70 4.62 6.25
C LEU A 127 1.88 6.11 6.54
N ASN A 128 1.63 6.51 7.79
CA ASN A 128 1.87 7.88 8.23
C ASN A 128 3.29 7.97 8.83
N LEU A 129 4.15 8.79 8.23
CA LEU A 129 5.54 8.91 8.65
C LEU A 129 5.70 9.71 9.95
N SER A 130 4.67 10.44 10.38
CA SER A 130 4.64 11.16 11.65
C SER A 130 4.27 10.27 12.85
N GLU A 131 3.95 8.98 12.63
CA GLU A 131 3.64 8.03 13.70
C GLU A 131 4.81 7.90 14.70
N ARG A 132 4.51 8.05 15.99
CA ARG A 132 5.52 7.86 17.05
C ARG A 132 5.94 6.40 17.13
N GLY A 133 7.24 6.14 17.12
CA GLY A 133 7.78 4.77 17.20
C GLY A 133 7.90 4.06 15.84
N LEU A 134 7.78 4.79 14.73
CA LEU A 134 8.22 4.31 13.42
C LEU A 134 9.75 4.42 13.32
N SER A 135 10.43 3.28 13.30
CA SER A 135 11.88 3.20 13.06
C SER A 135 12.21 2.92 11.59
N ASP A 136 13.46 3.17 11.21
CA ASP A 136 13.99 2.81 9.89
C ASP A 136 13.85 1.31 9.57
N ASP A 137 14.18 0.45 10.52
CA ASP A 137 14.05 -1.00 10.35
C ASP A 137 12.58 -1.41 10.13
N ARG A 138 11.67 -0.82 10.89
CA ARG A 138 10.22 -1.09 10.77
C ARG A 138 9.70 -0.60 9.43
N LEU A 139 10.10 0.59 8.97
CA LEU A 139 9.70 1.10 7.67
C LEU A 139 10.21 0.20 6.54
N ASN A 140 11.51 -0.12 6.52
CA ASN A 140 12.10 -0.98 5.50
C ASN A 140 11.43 -2.37 5.48
N HIS A 141 11.13 -2.91 6.67
CA HIS A 141 10.39 -4.15 6.78
C HIS A 141 9.00 -4.03 6.16
N LEU A 142 8.20 -3.03 6.53
CA LEU A 142 6.85 -2.80 5.99
C LEU A 142 6.86 -2.62 4.46
N LEU A 143 7.84 -1.90 3.90
CA LEU A 143 8.00 -1.75 2.46
C LEU A 143 8.31 -3.09 1.76
N SER A 144 9.02 -4.00 2.43
CA SER A 144 9.37 -5.32 1.87
C SER A 144 8.24 -6.35 1.94
N VAL A 145 7.32 -6.22 2.91
CA VAL A 145 6.21 -7.18 3.14
C VAL A 145 4.85 -6.64 2.68
N ALA A 146 4.83 -5.59 1.86
CA ALA A 146 3.61 -5.05 1.29
C ALA A 146 2.86 -6.12 0.46
N PRO A 147 1.53 -6.27 0.63
CA PRO A 147 0.74 -7.18 -0.19
C PRO A 147 0.89 -6.86 -1.69
N GLN A 148 0.81 -7.88 -2.53
CA GLN A 148 0.84 -7.69 -4.00
C GLN A 148 -0.35 -6.84 -4.46
N ASN A 149 -0.20 -6.18 -5.61
CA ASN A 149 -1.21 -5.30 -6.21
C ASN A 149 -1.71 -4.24 -5.22
N THR A 150 -0.79 -3.59 -4.51
CA THR A 150 -1.08 -2.45 -3.63
C THR A 150 -0.25 -1.23 -3.98
N ILE A 151 -0.80 -0.05 -3.70
CA ILE A 151 -0.08 1.21 -3.70
C ILE A 151 0.29 1.53 -2.25
N ILE A 152 1.58 1.76 -2.00
CA ILE A 152 2.04 2.28 -0.70
C ILE A 152 1.87 3.80 -0.70
N LEU A 153 0.99 4.30 0.16
CA LEU A 153 0.74 5.70 0.38
C LEU A 153 1.49 6.16 1.63
N LEU A 154 2.47 7.03 1.42
CA LEU A 154 3.18 7.74 2.49
C LEU A 154 2.52 9.10 2.72
N GLU A 155 1.85 9.28 3.86
CA GLU A 155 1.25 10.57 4.26
C GLU A 155 2.18 11.36 5.20
N ASP A 156 2.00 12.68 5.21
CA ASP A 156 2.69 13.65 6.09
C ASP A 156 4.23 13.52 6.09
N ILE A 157 4.80 13.37 4.89
CA ILE A 157 6.25 13.28 4.68
C ILE A 157 6.99 14.48 5.28
N ASP A 158 6.42 15.68 5.16
CA ASP A 158 6.97 16.93 5.68
C ASP A 158 7.09 16.95 7.21
N ALA A 159 6.09 16.42 7.93
CA ALA A 159 6.11 16.34 9.39
C ALA A 159 7.25 15.45 9.91
N ALA A 160 7.62 14.40 9.17
CA ALA A 160 8.73 13.53 9.52
C ALA A 160 10.11 14.23 9.43
N PHE A 161 10.21 15.32 8.66
CA PHE A 161 11.44 16.11 8.53
C PHE A 161 11.54 17.29 9.51
N VAL A 162 10.42 17.83 10.02
CA VAL A 162 10.44 18.94 10.98
C VAL A 162 11.05 18.51 12.33
N SER A 163 10.78 17.28 12.77
CA SER A 163 11.46 16.67 13.94
C SER A 163 13.00 16.64 13.80
N ARG A 164 13.51 16.63 12.55
CA ARG A 164 14.94 16.67 12.24
C ARG A 164 15.54 18.08 12.35
N GLN A 165 14.74 19.15 12.23
CA GLN A 165 15.22 20.52 12.38
C GLN A 165 15.27 20.95 13.85
N GLU A 166 14.29 20.57 14.67
CA GLU A 166 14.31 20.84 16.12
C GLU A 166 15.44 20.08 16.85
N SER A 167 15.78 18.88 16.37
CA SER A 167 16.88 18.07 16.94
C SER A 167 18.29 18.64 16.70
N LYS A 168 18.47 19.62 15.79
CA LYS A 168 19.77 20.31 15.65
C LYS A 168 20.06 21.30 16.79
N GLN A 169 19.06 21.73 17.55
CA GLN A 169 19.24 22.59 18.72
C GLN A 169 19.28 21.82 20.06
N VAL A 170 18.86 20.54 20.08
CA VAL A 170 18.79 19.72 21.29
C VAL A 170 19.56 18.39 21.08
N SER A 171 20.86 18.51 20.82
CA SER A 171 21.73 17.43 20.35
C SER A 171 22.16 16.39 21.41
N ALA A 172 21.60 16.35 22.64
CA ALA A 172 22.13 15.44 23.67
C ALA A 172 21.09 14.55 24.39
N ALA A 173 19.78 14.78 24.24
CA ALA A 173 18.77 14.05 25.03
C ALA A 173 17.79 13.19 24.19
N TYR A 174 17.82 13.31 22.86
CA TYR A 174 16.83 12.69 21.96
C TYR A 174 17.43 11.80 20.86
N GLU A 175 18.70 11.38 21.00
CA GLU A 175 19.27 10.32 20.15
C GLU A 175 18.50 9.00 20.39
N GLY A 176 17.47 8.76 19.58
CA GLY A 176 16.69 7.52 19.61
C GLY A 176 15.22 7.63 19.20
N LEU A 177 14.65 8.84 19.08
CA LEU A 177 13.23 9.02 18.74
C LEU A 177 13.07 9.45 17.26
N ASN A 178 12.56 8.51 16.45
CA ASN A 178 12.18 8.67 15.04
C ASN A 178 13.31 9.11 14.09
N ARG A 179 14.30 8.23 13.88
CA ARG A 179 15.23 8.34 12.75
C ARG A 179 14.68 7.48 11.60
N VAL A 180 13.99 8.13 10.67
CA VAL A 180 13.65 7.57 9.37
C VAL A 180 14.55 8.20 8.29
N THR A 181 15.21 7.40 7.46
CA THR A 181 16.14 7.78 6.40
C THR A 181 15.72 7.12 5.09
N PHE A 182 15.48 7.93 4.05
CA PHE A 182 15.16 7.46 2.70
C PHE A 182 16.42 7.17 1.87
N SER A 183 17.53 6.86 2.51
CA SER A 183 18.81 6.62 1.85
C SER A 183 18.90 5.14 1.48
N GLY A 184 18.52 4.82 0.25
CA GLY A 184 18.70 3.52 -0.38
C GLY A 184 19.07 3.66 -1.85
#